data_AF-A0AAW1M1I7-F1
#
_entry.id   AF-A0AAW1M1I7-F1
#
_cell.length_a   1.000
_cell.length_b   1.000
_cell.length_c   1.000
_cell.angle_alpha   90.00
_cell.angle_beta   90.00
_cell.angle_gamma   90.00
#
_symmetry.space_group_name_H-M   'P 1'
#
loop_
_entity.id
_entity.type
_entity.pdbx_description
1 polymer ?
#
loop_
_entity_poly.entity_id
_entity_poly.type
_entity_poly.pdbx_seq_one_letter_code
_entity_poly.pdbx_strand_id
1 'polypeptide(L)'
;MADCQCASSEQPQAPAAESCECQPCSVPTIPAGCPVQVVNPCPPPPMASCAPCCRMEVPLVQQCAGEPAAKPRRKCRYVQPQRPKSFKPRIAYQPPSSRMENNTIYKKSYLPVEAEKSEAIYPIDNICLGEGRISDNTVNRMSYQGHMNVLPPCPILPCEHNLLGEGPMQDITTQKHDYVPKPFSKPDKVVPPANLFSSDCPLSDKTTNKLSYMPVDLKSAYVEPIRPIKLT
;
A
#
# COMPACT_ATOMS: atom_id res chain seq x y z
N MET A 1 10.40 46.54 16.75
CA MET A 1 10.46 45.86 18.06
C MET A 1 9.28 44.92 18.09
N ALA A 2 9.52 43.65 17.76
CA ALA A 2 8.54 42.59 17.84
C ALA A 2 9.27 41.41 18.46
N ASP A 3 8.81 41.01 19.63
CA ASP A 3 9.50 40.17 20.59
C ASP A 3 9.65 38.72 20.12
N CYS A 4 10.87 38.23 20.31
CA CYS A 4 11.26 36.84 20.09
C CYS A 4 10.93 36.06 21.37
N GLN A 5 9.89 35.23 21.37
CA GLN A 5 9.57 34.36 22.50
C GLN A 5 10.09 32.95 22.25
N CYS A 6 11.00 32.57 23.15
CA CYS A 6 11.68 31.28 23.21
C CYS A 6 10.69 30.13 23.47
N ALA A 7 10.99 29.01 22.82
CA ALA A 7 10.42 27.71 23.06
C ALA A 7 10.70 27.23 24.49
N SER A 8 9.67 26.70 25.14
CA SER A 8 9.79 25.89 26.35
C SER A 8 9.51 24.44 25.99
N SER A 9 10.46 23.61 26.36
CA SER A 9 10.53 22.16 26.25
C SER A 9 9.54 21.45 27.19
N GLU A 10 8.78 20.50 26.68
CA GLU A 10 8.15 19.45 27.50
C GLU A 10 8.66 18.07 27.04
N GLN A 11 9.19 17.32 28.02
CA GLN A 11 9.76 16.00 27.86
C GLN A 11 8.67 14.92 27.76
N PRO A 12 8.93 13.81 27.04
CA PRO A 12 8.00 12.69 26.90
C PRO A 12 7.92 11.83 28.17
N GLN A 13 6.70 11.52 28.62
CA GLN A 13 6.43 10.52 29.65
C GLN A 13 6.56 9.10 29.07
N ALA A 14 7.37 8.27 29.73
CA ALA A 14 7.52 6.85 29.44
C ALA A 14 6.34 6.04 30.03
N PRO A 15 5.74 5.10 29.28
CA PRO A 15 4.85 4.11 29.87
C PRO A 15 5.65 2.98 30.53
N ALA A 16 5.18 2.59 31.72
CA ALA A 16 5.72 1.53 32.55
C ALA A 16 5.66 0.15 31.87
N ALA A 17 6.69 -0.66 32.14
CA ALA A 17 6.75 -2.07 31.78
C ALA A 17 5.74 -2.87 32.62
N GLU A 18 4.87 -3.62 31.95
CA GLU A 18 4.07 -4.67 32.57
C GLU A 18 4.34 -6.01 31.84
N SER A 19 4.40 -7.03 32.67
CA SER A 19 5.11 -8.29 32.50
C SER A 19 4.48 -9.24 31.48
N CYS A 20 5.38 -9.88 30.76
CA CYS A 20 5.13 -11.06 29.94
C CYS A 20 4.80 -12.26 30.84
N GLU A 21 3.63 -12.87 30.66
CA GLU A 21 3.36 -14.23 31.14
C GLU A 21 2.84 -15.06 29.97
N CYS A 22 3.60 -16.10 29.64
CA CYS A 22 3.27 -17.04 28.59
C CYS A 22 2.52 -18.27 29.13
N GLN A 23 1.68 -18.82 28.25
CA GLN A 23 1.21 -20.22 28.13
C GLN A 23 -0.04 -20.65 28.93
N PRO A 24 -0.73 -21.75 28.51
CA PRO A 24 -0.51 -22.62 27.35
C PRO A 24 -1.71 -22.79 26.40
N CYS A 25 -1.38 -23.23 25.19
CA CYS A 25 -2.30 -23.74 24.16
C CYS A 25 -3.05 -24.99 24.65
N SER A 26 -4.38 -24.92 24.68
CA SER A 26 -5.26 -26.06 24.93
C SER A 26 -5.44 -26.87 23.64
N VAL A 27 -4.95 -28.10 23.67
CA VAL A 27 -5.25 -29.14 22.67
C VAL A 27 -6.67 -29.67 22.97
N PRO A 28 -7.54 -29.89 21.97
CA PRO A 28 -8.84 -30.50 22.21
C PRO A 28 -8.69 -31.97 22.59
N THR A 29 -9.16 -32.32 23.79
CA THR A 29 -9.31 -33.69 24.29
C THR A 29 -10.36 -34.43 23.45
N ILE A 30 -9.95 -35.53 22.81
CA ILE A 30 -10.86 -36.49 22.17
C ILE A 30 -11.44 -37.38 23.27
N PRO A 31 -12.78 -37.42 23.49
CA PRO A 31 -13.36 -38.36 24.42
C PRO A 31 -13.19 -39.80 23.90
N ALA A 32 -12.63 -40.65 24.76
CA ALA A 32 -12.52 -42.08 24.54
C ALA A 32 -13.91 -42.69 24.28
N GLY A 33 -14.13 -43.14 23.05
CA GLY A 33 -15.41 -43.70 22.63
C GLY A 33 -15.45 -44.07 21.15
N CYS A 34 -14.41 -44.72 20.64
CA CYS A 34 -14.44 -45.34 19.32
C CYS A 34 -15.19 -46.68 19.41
N PRO A 35 -16.28 -46.91 18.64
CA PRO A 35 -16.61 -48.26 18.21
C PRO A 35 -15.79 -48.59 16.95
N VAL A 36 -14.72 -49.35 17.16
CA VAL A 36 -13.97 -50.03 16.10
C VAL A 36 -14.94 -51.03 15.43
N GLN A 37 -15.33 -50.79 14.18
CA GLN A 37 -16.08 -51.79 13.42
C GLN A 37 -15.11 -52.80 12.81
N VAL A 38 -15.01 -53.96 13.45
CA VAL A 38 -14.42 -55.17 12.89
C VAL A 38 -15.49 -55.88 12.07
N VAL A 39 -15.44 -55.77 10.75
CA VAL A 39 -16.26 -56.57 9.84
C VAL A 39 -15.61 -57.93 9.66
N ASN A 40 -16.22 -58.97 10.25
CA ASN A 40 -15.88 -60.36 9.96
C ASN A 40 -16.92 -60.97 9.00
N PRO A 41 -16.49 -61.68 7.95
CA PRO A 41 -17.38 -62.24 6.94
C PRO A 41 -18.34 -63.30 7.50
N CYS A 42 -19.61 -63.20 7.10
CA CYS A 42 -20.65 -64.17 7.46
C CYS A 42 -20.49 -65.47 6.63
N PRO A 43 -20.47 -66.66 7.24
CA PRO A 43 -20.52 -67.93 6.51
C PRO A 43 -21.95 -68.27 6.06
N PRO A 44 -22.15 -68.91 4.89
CA PRO A 44 -23.47 -69.27 4.38
C PRO A 44 -24.12 -70.42 5.17
N PRO A 45 -25.45 -70.43 5.32
CA PRO A 45 -26.16 -71.48 6.06
C PRO A 45 -26.27 -72.78 5.23
N PRO A 46 -26.05 -73.97 5.84
CA PRO A 46 -26.35 -75.24 5.22
C PRO A 46 -27.83 -75.61 5.32
N MET A 47 -28.33 -76.24 4.26
CA MET A 47 -29.63 -76.89 4.17
C MET A 47 -29.70 -78.12 5.09
N ALA A 48 -30.80 -78.32 5.81
CA ALA A 48 -31.45 -79.64 5.92
C ALA A 48 -32.72 -79.61 6.77
N SER A 49 -33.71 -80.31 6.23
CA SER A 49 -34.92 -80.88 6.81
C SER A 49 -34.72 -81.69 8.09
N CYS A 50 -35.67 -81.65 9.02
CA CYS A 50 -36.37 -82.84 9.51
C CYS A 50 -37.58 -82.48 10.40
N ALA A 51 -38.60 -83.35 10.34
CA ALA A 51 -39.82 -83.37 11.18
C ALA A 51 -39.50 -83.83 12.63
N PRO A 52 -40.47 -84.03 13.58
CA PRO A 52 -41.52 -85.08 13.51
C PRO A 52 -42.88 -84.65 14.14
N CYS A 53 -44.01 -85.33 13.89
CA CYS A 53 -44.61 -86.38 14.74
C CYS A 53 -46.12 -86.39 14.39
N CYS A 54 -46.94 -87.45 14.45
CA CYS A 54 -46.84 -88.75 15.10
C CYS A 54 -47.70 -89.80 14.36
N ARG A 55 -47.35 -91.06 14.61
CA ARG A 55 -47.87 -92.34 14.13
C ARG A 55 -49.07 -92.82 14.96
N MET A 56 -49.97 -93.62 14.38
CA MET A 56 -50.63 -94.82 14.97
C MET A 56 -51.39 -95.61 13.89
N GLU A 57 -51.35 -96.95 13.97
CA GLU A 57 -51.70 -97.93 12.92
C GLU A 57 -52.94 -98.80 13.27
N VAL A 58 -53.40 -99.54 12.25
CA VAL A 58 -54.66 -100.26 11.99
C VAL A 58 -54.72 -101.67 12.62
N PRO A 59 -55.87 -102.38 12.52
CA PRO A 59 -55.79 -103.79 12.15
C PRO A 59 -56.74 -104.22 11.02
N LEU A 60 -56.18 -104.99 10.07
CA LEU A 60 -56.85 -105.74 8.99
C LEU A 60 -57.23 -107.14 9.48
N VAL A 61 -58.37 -107.69 9.04
CA VAL A 61 -58.68 -109.14 9.19
C VAL A 61 -59.20 -109.74 7.88
N GLN A 62 -58.28 -110.47 7.24
CA GLN A 62 -58.32 -111.71 6.44
C GLN A 62 -59.66 -112.27 5.89
N GLN A 63 -59.65 -112.53 4.57
CA GLN A 63 -60.58 -113.42 3.85
C GLN A 63 -60.05 -114.86 3.76
N CYS A 64 -60.95 -115.84 3.65
CA CYS A 64 -60.66 -117.21 3.20
C CYS A 64 -61.77 -117.70 2.25
N ALA A 65 -61.40 -118.52 1.27
CA ALA A 65 -62.21 -118.96 0.13
C ALA A 65 -62.36 -120.49 0.05
N GLY A 66 -63.35 -120.96 -0.72
CA GLY A 66 -63.52 -122.32 -1.25
C GLY A 66 -64.95 -122.86 -1.04
N GLU A 67 -65.63 -123.61 -1.92
CA GLU A 67 -65.35 -124.19 -3.25
C GLU A 67 -66.70 -124.82 -3.80
N PRO A 68 -66.83 -125.72 -4.81
CA PRO A 68 -67.50 -125.41 -6.08
C PRO A 68 -68.69 -126.31 -6.55
N ALA A 69 -69.27 -125.93 -7.71
CA ALA A 69 -69.55 -126.74 -8.92
C ALA A 69 -71.01 -126.96 -9.46
N ALA A 70 -71.16 -126.49 -10.70
CA ALA A 70 -72.01 -126.74 -11.89
C ALA A 70 -73.33 -127.57 -11.95
N LYS A 71 -74.38 -126.88 -12.49
CA LYS A 71 -75.31 -127.11 -13.68
C LYS A 71 -75.90 -128.54 -13.95
N PRO A 72 -77.07 -128.80 -14.64
CA PRO A 72 -77.86 -127.96 -15.59
C PRO A 72 -79.43 -128.19 -15.74
N ARG A 73 -80.11 -127.25 -16.45
CA ARG A 73 -81.18 -127.33 -17.53
C ARG A 73 -82.35 -128.35 -17.48
N ARG A 74 -83.58 -128.10 -17.98
CA ARG A 74 -84.30 -127.06 -18.77
C ARG A 74 -85.83 -127.28 -18.56
N LYS A 75 -86.67 -126.24 -18.45
CA LYS A 75 -88.15 -126.37 -18.35
C LYS A 75 -88.86 -125.33 -19.22
N CYS A 76 -90.01 -125.73 -19.79
CA CYS A 76 -90.83 -124.95 -20.72
C CYS A 76 -91.17 -123.54 -20.20
N ARG A 77 -91.13 -122.57 -21.12
CA ARG A 77 -91.18 -121.14 -20.84
C ARG A 77 -92.61 -120.63 -20.69
N TYR A 78 -92.89 -119.99 -19.56
CA TYR A 78 -94.04 -119.11 -19.38
C TYR A 78 -93.83 -117.80 -20.14
N VAL A 79 -94.84 -117.33 -20.87
CA VAL A 79 -94.80 -116.04 -21.58
C VAL A 79 -95.67 -115.06 -20.81
N GLN A 80 -95.01 -114.16 -20.10
CA GLN A 80 -95.63 -113.17 -19.24
C GLN A 80 -96.30 -112.07 -20.08
N PRO A 81 -97.57 -111.70 -19.80
CA PRO A 81 -98.23 -110.61 -20.51
C PRO A 81 -97.51 -109.26 -20.25
N GLN A 82 -97.68 -108.34 -21.20
CA GLN A 82 -96.99 -107.05 -21.19
C GLN A 82 -97.39 -106.22 -19.97
N ARG A 83 -96.38 -105.80 -19.20
CA ARG A 83 -96.57 -105.06 -17.94
C ARG A 83 -97.15 -103.68 -18.25
N PRO A 84 -98.27 -103.27 -17.62
CA PRO A 84 -98.85 -101.95 -17.88
C PRO A 84 -97.92 -100.85 -17.40
N LYS A 85 -97.83 -99.76 -18.19
CA LYS A 85 -96.97 -98.62 -17.89
C LYS A 85 -97.59 -97.76 -16.78
N SER A 86 -96.75 -97.22 -15.91
CA SER A 86 -97.18 -96.40 -14.77
C SER A 86 -97.72 -95.04 -15.23
N PHE A 87 -98.86 -94.61 -14.69
CA PHE A 87 -99.43 -93.26 -14.89
C PHE A 87 -98.74 -92.16 -14.05
N LYS A 88 -97.51 -92.39 -13.59
CA LYS A 88 -96.79 -91.41 -12.77
C LYS A 88 -96.33 -90.24 -13.67
N PRO A 89 -96.67 -88.98 -13.34
CA PRO A 89 -96.22 -87.84 -14.12
C PRO A 89 -94.70 -87.72 -14.08
N ARG A 90 -94.12 -87.35 -15.22
CA ARG A 90 -92.67 -87.18 -15.37
C ARG A 90 -92.26 -85.83 -14.79
N ILE A 91 -91.50 -85.85 -13.71
CA ILE A 91 -90.96 -84.63 -13.09
C ILE A 91 -89.64 -84.29 -13.80
N ALA A 92 -89.59 -83.12 -14.43
CA ALA A 92 -88.37 -82.55 -15.02
C ALA A 92 -88.18 -81.11 -14.54
N TYR A 93 -86.95 -80.74 -14.20
CA TYR A 93 -86.61 -79.39 -13.75
C TYR A 93 -86.61 -78.41 -14.93
N GLN A 94 -87.17 -77.21 -14.73
CA GLN A 94 -87.15 -76.13 -15.72
C GLN A 94 -86.36 -74.93 -15.17
N PRO A 95 -85.24 -74.54 -15.82
CA PRO A 95 -84.44 -73.41 -15.36
C PRO A 95 -85.12 -72.07 -15.61
N PRO A 96 -84.79 -71.02 -14.83
CA PRO A 96 -85.34 -69.68 -14.98
C PRO A 96 -84.96 -69.05 -16.32
N SER A 97 -85.90 -68.31 -16.93
CA SER A 97 -85.77 -67.74 -18.27
C SER A 97 -84.98 -66.43 -18.33
N SER A 98 -84.77 -65.75 -17.20
CA SER A 98 -84.11 -64.45 -17.13
C SER A 98 -82.74 -64.52 -16.47
N ARG A 99 -81.79 -63.73 -16.99
CA ARG A 99 -80.45 -63.55 -16.40
C ARG A 99 -80.50 -62.54 -15.26
N MET A 100 -79.60 -62.71 -14.28
CA MET A 100 -79.39 -61.77 -13.18
C MET A 100 -78.74 -60.46 -13.69
N GLU A 101 -79.10 -59.32 -13.09
CA GLU A 101 -78.54 -58.02 -13.48
C GLU A 101 -77.05 -57.90 -13.08
N ASN A 102 -76.20 -57.50 -14.02
CA ASN A 102 -74.74 -57.46 -13.85
C ASN A 102 -74.18 -56.08 -13.42
N ASN A 103 -75.06 -55.12 -13.14
CA ASN A 103 -74.64 -53.75 -12.84
C ASN A 103 -74.55 -53.53 -11.33
N THR A 104 -73.34 -53.56 -10.81
CA THR A 104 -73.06 -53.19 -9.42
C THR A 104 -73.32 -51.70 -9.17
N ILE A 105 -73.76 -51.34 -7.96
CA ILE A 105 -73.94 -49.94 -7.51
C ILE A 105 -72.69 -49.11 -7.80
N TYR A 106 -71.50 -49.67 -7.57
CA TYR A 106 -70.22 -49.01 -7.83
C TYR A 106 -70.10 -48.47 -9.26
N LYS A 107 -70.44 -49.28 -10.27
CA LYS A 107 -70.40 -48.88 -11.69
C LYS A 107 -71.44 -47.80 -12.03
N LYS A 108 -72.57 -47.75 -11.31
CA LYS A 108 -73.62 -46.76 -11.52
C LYS A 108 -73.32 -45.43 -10.80
N SER A 109 -72.62 -45.48 -9.66
CA SER A 109 -72.39 -44.31 -8.80
C SER A 109 -71.10 -43.55 -9.10
N TYR A 110 -70.05 -44.22 -9.57
CA TYR A 110 -68.75 -43.60 -9.85
C TYR A 110 -68.54 -43.47 -11.36
N LEU A 111 -69.16 -42.44 -11.95
CA LEU A 111 -68.90 -42.04 -13.33
C LEU A 111 -67.74 -41.03 -13.37
N PRO A 112 -66.80 -41.14 -14.32
CA PRO A 112 -65.78 -40.12 -14.49
C PRO A 112 -66.43 -38.80 -14.89
N VAL A 113 -66.21 -37.76 -14.09
CA VAL A 113 -66.66 -36.40 -14.36
C VAL A 113 -65.46 -35.63 -14.92
N GLU A 114 -65.56 -35.20 -16.18
CA GLU A 114 -64.59 -34.28 -16.75
C GLU A 114 -64.88 -32.87 -16.21
N ALA A 115 -64.04 -32.38 -15.31
CA ALA A 115 -64.13 -31.03 -14.77
C ALA A 115 -63.28 -30.07 -15.61
N GLU A 116 -63.87 -28.97 -16.05
CA GLU A 116 -63.16 -27.91 -16.79
C GLU A 116 -62.20 -27.16 -15.84
N LYS A 117 -60.98 -26.88 -16.30
CA LYS A 117 -59.96 -26.18 -15.51
C LYS A 117 -60.16 -24.67 -15.62
N SER A 118 -60.22 -23.96 -14.48
CA SER A 118 -60.28 -22.50 -14.45
C SER A 118 -58.97 -21.86 -14.94
N GLU A 119 -59.08 -20.70 -15.57
CA GLU A 119 -57.92 -19.90 -16.01
C GLU A 119 -57.08 -19.38 -14.83
N ALA A 120 -55.77 -19.28 -15.03
CA ALA A 120 -54.83 -18.82 -14.00
C ALA A 120 -54.76 -17.29 -13.94
N ILE A 121 -54.87 -16.73 -12.73
CA ILE A 121 -54.66 -15.30 -12.47
C ILE A 121 -53.20 -15.11 -12.01
N TYR A 122 -52.44 -14.28 -12.73
CA TYR A 122 -51.06 -13.94 -12.37
C TYR A 122 -50.96 -12.58 -11.68
N PRO A 123 -50.18 -12.45 -10.60
CA PRO A 123 -49.93 -11.16 -9.94
C PRO A 123 -49.05 -10.25 -10.81
N ILE A 124 -49.29 -8.95 -10.74
CA ILE A 124 -48.47 -7.92 -11.43
C ILE A 124 -47.37 -7.44 -10.48
N ASP A 125 -46.13 -7.39 -10.97
CA ASP A 125 -44.96 -6.95 -10.19
C ASP A 125 -45.00 -5.42 -9.94
N ASN A 126 -44.99 -5.01 -8.68
CA ASN A 126 -45.05 -3.60 -8.25
C ASN A 126 -43.78 -3.11 -7.52
N ILE A 127 -42.66 -3.84 -7.64
CA ILE A 127 -41.44 -3.54 -6.88
C ILE A 127 -40.55 -2.59 -7.69
N CYS A 128 -40.50 -1.32 -7.29
CA CYS A 128 -39.50 -0.37 -7.78
C CYS A 128 -38.26 -0.42 -6.90
N LEU A 129 -37.14 -0.92 -7.42
CA LEU A 129 -35.85 -0.86 -6.73
C LEU A 129 -35.23 0.52 -6.94
N GLY A 130 -34.90 1.22 -5.85
CA GLY A 130 -34.22 2.51 -5.93
C GLY A 130 -32.83 2.35 -6.52
N GLU A 131 -32.59 2.95 -7.69
CA GLU A 131 -31.27 2.99 -8.30
C GLU A 131 -30.42 4.08 -7.64
N GLY A 132 -29.53 3.68 -6.74
CA GLY A 132 -28.57 4.58 -6.12
C GLY A 132 -27.45 3.81 -5.44
N ARG A 133 -26.20 4.09 -5.80
CA ARG A 133 -25.05 3.58 -5.05
C ARG A 133 -24.89 4.39 -3.77
N ILE A 134 -24.60 3.71 -2.67
CA ILE A 134 -24.19 4.36 -1.42
C ILE A 134 -22.87 5.10 -1.68
N SER A 135 -22.72 6.29 -1.12
CA SER A 135 -21.49 7.07 -1.30
C SER A 135 -20.31 6.42 -0.58
N ASP A 136 -19.19 6.24 -1.28
CA ASP A 136 -17.95 5.66 -0.72
C ASP A 136 -17.09 6.69 0.06
N ASN A 137 -17.62 7.90 0.27
CA ASN A 137 -16.91 8.98 0.93
C ASN A 137 -17.05 8.87 2.44
N THR A 138 -16.08 8.21 3.07
CA THR A 138 -15.97 8.19 4.53
C THR A 138 -15.46 9.53 5.06
N VAL A 139 -15.81 9.86 6.32
CA VAL A 139 -15.31 11.07 7.01
C VAL A 139 -13.78 11.12 6.96
N ASN A 140 -13.11 9.98 7.15
CA ASN A 140 -11.66 9.88 7.05
C ASN A 140 -11.14 10.31 5.66
N ARG A 141 -11.72 9.77 4.59
CA ARG A 141 -11.34 10.12 3.20
C ARG A 141 -11.52 11.61 2.90
N MET A 142 -12.55 12.23 3.47
CA MET A 142 -12.84 13.64 3.27
C MET A 142 -11.94 14.56 4.12
N SER A 143 -11.67 14.17 5.36
CA SER A 143 -10.92 14.98 6.34
C SER A 143 -9.41 14.90 6.16
N TYR A 144 -8.87 13.76 5.74
CA TYR A 144 -7.43 13.52 5.64
C TYR A 144 -7.00 13.40 4.17
N GLN A 145 -7.10 14.50 3.44
CA GLN A 145 -6.61 14.57 2.06
C GLN A 145 -5.08 14.69 2.07
N GLY A 146 -4.42 13.99 1.15
CA GLY A 146 -2.97 14.09 0.99
C GLY A 146 -2.58 15.53 0.63
N HIS A 147 -1.59 16.08 1.35
CA HIS A 147 -0.97 17.37 1.04
C HIS A 147 -0.12 17.27 -0.23
N MET A 148 -0.77 17.19 -1.38
CA MET A 148 -0.11 17.06 -2.69
C MET A 148 0.54 18.36 -3.17
N ASN A 149 0.15 19.51 -2.61
CA ASN A 149 0.61 20.84 -3.04
C ASN A 149 1.40 21.61 -1.97
N VAL A 150 1.90 20.92 -0.94
CA VAL A 150 2.74 21.56 0.06
C VAL A 150 4.19 21.42 -0.39
N LEU A 151 4.81 22.54 -0.75
CA LEU A 151 6.24 22.57 -1.02
C LEU A 151 7.00 22.24 0.27
N PRO A 152 8.10 21.46 0.18
CA PRO A 152 8.95 21.24 1.33
C PRO A 152 9.47 22.58 1.86
N PRO A 153 9.72 22.70 3.18
CA PRO A 153 10.32 23.91 3.73
C PRO A 153 11.67 24.17 3.06
N CYS A 154 11.97 25.44 2.80
CA CYS A 154 13.26 25.83 2.22
C CYS A 154 14.40 25.36 3.14
N PRO A 155 15.47 24.75 2.59
CA PRO A 155 16.62 24.33 3.39
C PRO A 155 17.31 25.54 4.02
N ILE A 156 17.72 25.41 5.28
CA ILE A 156 18.58 26.40 5.94
C ILE A 156 20.01 26.13 5.46
N LEU A 157 20.47 26.92 4.49
CA LEU A 157 21.84 26.84 3.99
C LEU A 157 22.74 27.79 4.79
N PRO A 158 23.96 27.36 5.17
CA PRO A 158 24.93 28.27 5.77
C PRO A 158 25.26 29.39 4.79
N CYS A 159 25.49 30.61 5.30
CA CYS A 159 25.95 31.71 4.46
C CYS A 159 27.26 31.32 3.77
N GLU A 160 27.30 31.43 2.45
CA GLU A 160 28.53 31.27 1.69
C GLU A 160 29.48 32.41 2.07
N HIS A 161 30.44 32.10 2.96
CA HIS A 161 31.51 33.01 3.29
C HIS A 161 32.46 32.98 2.10
N ASN A 162 32.16 33.80 1.09
CA ASN A 162 32.97 33.95 -0.12
C ASN A 162 34.34 34.55 0.24
N LEU A 163 35.20 33.70 0.80
CA LEU A 163 36.54 34.01 1.33
C LEU A 163 37.48 34.54 0.25
N LEU A 164 37.17 34.31 -1.02
CA LEU A 164 38.04 34.63 -2.14
C LEU A 164 37.81 36.03 -2.72
N GLY A 165 36.79 36.77 -2.26
CA GLY A 165 36.45 38.09 -2.79
C GLY A 165 36.03 38.04 -4.26
N GLU A 166 35.00 38.80 -4.63
CA GLU A 166 34.63 38.92 -6.04
C GLU A 166 35.50 39.99 -6.70
N GLY A 167 36.35 39.58 -7.65
CA GLY A 167 37.16 40.51 -8.43
C GLY A 167 38.32 39.87 -9.17
N PRO A 168 38.86 40.55 -10.20
CA PRO A 168 40.09 40.12 -10.85
C PRO A 168 41.25 40.13 -9.85
N MET A 169 42.14 39.14 -9.97
CA MET A 169 43.38 39.11 -9.20
C MET A 169 44.21 40.36 -9.49
N GLN A 170 44.82 40.96 -8.45
CA GLN A 170 45.68 42.12 -8.63
C GLN A 170 46.96 41.71 -9.40
N ASP A 171 47.09 42.14 -10.65
CA ASP A 171 48.22 41.81 -11.53
C ASP A 171 49.50 42.63 -11.27
N ILE A 172 49.44 43.57 -10.32
CA ILE A 172 50.56 44.45 -9.98
C ILE A 172 51.31 43.84 -8.79
N THR A 173 52.50 43.32 -9.06
CA THR A 173 53.45 42.90 -8.03
C THR A 173 53.87 44.07 -7.15
N THR A 174 54.12 43.84 -5.86
CA THR A 174 54.65 44.85 -4.90
C THR A 174 55.87 45.58 -5.46
N GLN A 175 56.76 44.88 -6.16
CA GLN A 175 57.92 45.50 -6.80
C GLN A 175 57.56 46.59 -7.82
N LYS A 176 56.54 46.37 -8.66
CA LYS A 176 56.07 47.38 -9.63
C LYS A 176 55.32 48.54 -8.95
N HIS A 177 54.62 48.24 -7.85
CA HIS A 177 53.88 49.23 -7.07
C HIS A 177 54.81 50.15 -6.26
N ASP A 178 55.88 49.60 -5.69
CA ASP A 178 56.73 50.31 -4.71
C ASP A 178 57.95 50.99 -5.36
N TYR A 179 58.47 50.43 -6.46
CA TYR A 179 59.64 50.96 -7.17
C TYR A 179 59.23 51.79 -8.39
N VAL A 180 58.51 52.88 -8.13
CA VAL A 180 58.10 53.88 -9.15
C VAL A 180 59.15 54.99 -9.23
N PRO A 181 59.40 55.60 -10.41
CA PRO A 181 60.26 56.78 -10.52
C PRO A 181 59.82 57.88 -9.55
N LYS A 182 60.64 58.16 -8.54
CA LYS A 182 60.38 59.23 -7.58
C LYS A 182 60.77 60.57 -8.21
N PRO A 183 59.99 61.64 -8.03
CA PRO A 183 60.39 62.97 -8.48
C PRO A 183 61.69 63.34 -7.77
N PHE A 184 62.71 63.69 -8.55
CA PHE A 184 64.00 64.16 -8.05
C PHE A 184 64.11 65.66 -8.31
N SER A 185 64.20 66.45 -7.24
CA SER A 185 64.60 67.85 -7.33
C SER A 185 66.11 67.96 -7.10
N LYS A 186 66.79 68.69 -7.99
CA LYS A 186 68.19 69.04 -7.75
C LYS A 186 68.23 70.04 -6.59
N PRO A 187 69.09 69.84 -5.58
CA PRO A 187 69.28 70.85 -4.54
C PRO A 187 69.83 72.13 -5.17
N ASP A 188 69.42 73.27 -4.63
CA ASP A 188 69.95 74.56 -5.05
C ASP A 188 71.45 74.66 -4.74
N LYS A 189 72.18 75.40 -5.57
CA LYS A 189 73.61 75.65 -5.34
C LYS A 189 73.78 76.51 -4.10
N VAL A 190 74.57 76.03 -3.15
CA VAL A 190 75.02 76.85 -2.01
C VAL A 190 76.12 77.80 -2.50
N VAL A 191 75.75 79.06 -2.76
CA VAL A 191 76.70 80.12 -3.12
C VAL A 191 77.05 80.89 -1.84
N PRO A 192 78.32 80.88 -1.38
CA PRO A 192 78.72 81.69 -0.24
C PRO A 192 78.55 83.18 -0.58
N PRO A 193 78.18 84.04 0.37
CA PRO A 193 78.18 85.47 0.15
C PRO A 193 79.59 85.93 -0.25
N ALA A 194 79.67 86.92 -1.13
CA ALA A 194 80.96 87.49 -1.52
C ALA A 194 81.63 88.14 -0.29
N ASN A 195 82.74 87.57 0.18
CA ASN A 195 83.52 88.06 1.32
C ASN A 195 84.59 89.10 0.91
N LEU A 196 84.65 89.45 -0.37
CA LEU A 196 85.58 90.44 -0.92
C LEU A 196 84.84 91.78 -0.98
N PHE A 197 85.12 92.65 -0.01
CA PHE A 197 84.65 94.03 -0.02
C PHE A 197 85.82 94.94 -0.41
N SER A 198 85.63 95.75 -1.46
CA SER A 198 86.51 96.88 -1.73
C SER A 198 86.10 98.05 -0.82
N SER A 199 87.03 98.60 -0.05
CA SER A 199 86.76 99.83 0.71
C SER A 199 86.56 101.01 -0.24
N ASP A 200 85.52 101.83 -0.02
CA ASP A 200 85.28 103.06 -0.79
C ASP A 200 86.25 104.21 -0.44
N CYS A 201 87.28 103.94 0.37
CA CYS A 201 88.25 104.94 0.76
C CYS A 201 89.24 105.20 -0.40
N PRO A 202 89.34 106.45 -0.90
CA PRO A 202 90.28 106.77 -1.97
C PRO A 202 91.72 106.61 -1.49
N LEU A 203 92.59 106.11 -2.37
CA LEU A 203 94.02 106.02 -2.11
C LEU A 203 94.63 107.42 -1.95
N SER A 204 95.50 107.62 -0.96
CA SER A 204 96.18 108.90 -0.78
C SER A 204 97.21 109.15 -1.89
N ASP A 205 96.99 110.19 -2.70
CA ASP A 205 97.86 110.54 -3.85
C ASP A 205 99.11 111.38 -3.50
N LYS A 206 99.33 111.63 -2.19
CA LYS A 206 100.41 112.49 -1.70
C LYS A 206 101.62 111.63 -1.32
N THR A 207 102.62 111.65 -2.19
CA THR A 207 103.93 111.01 -1.91
C THR A 207 104.81 111.93 -1.07
N THR A 208 105.80 111.37 -0.38
CA THR A 208 106.78 112.12 0.43
C THR A 208 107.48 113.20 -0.41
N ASN A 209 107.86 112.88 -1.64
CA ASN A 209 108.47 113.85 -2.57
C ASN A 209 107.55 115.07 -2.83
N LYS A 210 106.26 114.83 -3.13
CA LYS A 210 105.28 115.91 -3.33
C LYS A 210 105.10 116.80 -2.08
N LEU A 211 105.27 116.23 -0.89
CA LEU A 211 105.18 116.96 0.38
C LEU A 211 106.47 117.68 0.76
N SER A 212 107.63 117.14 0.39
CA SER A 212 108.95 117.68 0.75
C SER A 212 109.42 118.81 -0.16
N TYR A 213 109.06 118.78 -1.44
CA TYR A 213 109.50 119.77 -2.43
C TYR A 213 108.33 120.64 -2.90
N MET A 214 107.78 121.43 -1.97
CA MET A 214 106.78 122.46 -2.31
C MET A 214 107.47 123.68 -2.92
N PRO A 215 106.82 124.39 -3.86
CA PRO A 215 107.42 125.59 -4.47
C PRO A 215 107.75 126.61 -3.37
N VAL A 216 109.01 127.01 -3.33
CA VAL A 216 109.50 128.05 -2.41
C VAL A 216 109.25 129.40 -3.06
N ASP A 217 108.71 130.36 -2.30
CA ASP A 217 108.45 131.70 -2.79
C ASP A 217 109.76 132.46 -3.09
N LEU A 218 110.23 132.39 -4.33
CA LEU A 218 111.48 133.01 -4.77
C LEU A 218 111.46 134.54 -4.76
N LYS A 219 110.29 135.16 -4.58
CA LYS A 219 110.16 136.63 -4.49
C LYS A 219 110.86 137.20 -3.27
N SER A 220 110.89 136.48 -2.14
CA SER A 220 111.58 136.92 -0.93
C SER A 220 113.10 136.71 -1.01
N ALA A 221 113.57 135.83 -1.89
CA ALA A 221 114.97 135.49 -2.08
C ALA A 221 115.65 136.23 -3.25
N TYR A 222 114.91 137.11 -3.94
CA TYR A 222 115.49 137.89 -5.04
C TYR A 222 116.44 138.96 -4.48
N VAL A 223 117.73 138.82 -4.79
CA VAL A 223 118.77 139.80 -4.46
C VAL A 223 119.01 140.67 -5.68
N GLU A 224 118.88 141.98 -5.55
CA GLU A 224 119.16 142.89 -6.66
C GLU A 224 120.65 142.87 -7.03
N PRO A 225 120.99 142.86 -8.34
CA PRO A 225 122.38 142.83 -8.77
C PRO A 225 123.11 144.13 -8.38
N ILE A 226 124.27 143.97 -7.74
CA ILE A 226 125.14 145.08 -7.34
C ILE A 226 125.67 145.77 -8.59
N ARG A 227 125.29 147.03 -8.80
CA ARG A 227 125.83 147.87 -9.88
C ARG A 227 127.06 148.63 -9.36
N PRO A 228 128.18 148.68 -10.11
CA PRO A 228 129.38 149.40 -9.68
C PRO A 228 129.08 150.91 -9.58
N ILE A 229 129.53 151.51 -8.48
CA ILE A 229 129.39 152.94 -8.20
C ILE A 229 130.25 153.70 -9.21
N LYS A 230 129.64 154.60 -9.98
CA LYS A 230 130.39 155.49 -10.89
C LYS A 230 131.19 156.47 -10.04
N LEU A 231 132.52 156.42 -10.11
CA LEU A 231 133.41 157.40 -9.50
C LEU A 231 133.75 158.48 -10.54
N THR A 232 132.94 159.54 -10.57
CA THR A 232 133.27 160.86 -11.13
C THR A 232 132.33 161.88 -10.54
#